data_AF-A0AAW3YU61-F1
#
_entry.id   AF-A0AAW3YU61-F1
#
_cell.length_a   1.000
_cell.length_b   1.000
_cell.length_c   1.000
_cell.angle_alpha   90.00
_cell.angle_beta   90.00
_cell.angle_gamma   90.00
#
_symmetry.space_group_name_H-M   'P 1'
#
loop_
_entity.id
_entity.type
_entity.pdbx_description
1 polymer ?
#
loop_
_entity_poly.entity_id
_entity_poly.type
_entity_poly.pdbx_seq_one_letter_code
_entity_poly.pdbx_strand_id
1 'polypeptide(L)'
;LAVMGWKYIFADLAAYDAEGKAYEYTVKEQAVPGYESKVSGTDITNTKVGETKVEGTKTWKDDNATDRPSSIKVDLLQNGKVVDTKEVTAETNWKYTFEKLQAYDEN
;
A
#
# COMPACT_ATOMS: atom_id res chain seq x y z
N LEU A 1 -11.64 19.07 -25.16
CA LEU A 1 -10.69 17.97 -25.41
C LEU A 1 -11.25 16.72 -24.74
N ALA A 2 -11.44 15.63 -25.47
CA ALA A 2 -11.75 14.35 -24.85
C ALA A 2 -10.49 13.85 -24.14
N VAL A 3 -10.55 13.70 -22.82
CA VAL A 3 -9.48 13.05 -22.06
C VAL A 3 -9.60 11.57 -22.39
N MET A 4 -8.81 11.10 -23.36
CA MET A 4 -8.67 9.66 -23.58
C MET A 4 -7.94 9.11 -22.36
N GLY A 5 -8.67 8.46 -21.46
CA GLY A 5 -8.08 7.75 -20.32
C GLY A 5 -7.09 6.67 -20.79
N TRP A 6 -6.42 6.03 -19.84
CA TRP A 6 -5.44 4.98 -20.11
C TRP A 6 -6.08 3.79 -20.84
N LYS A 7 -5.95 3.77 -22.17
CA LYS A 7 -6.42 2.71 -23.07
C LYS A 7 -5.35 2.43 -24.12
N TYR A 8 -5.22 1.18 -24.54
CA TYR A 8 -4.29 0.76 -25.59
C TYR A 8 -4.97 -0.21 -26.55
N ILE A 9 -4.47 -0.29 -27.79
CA ILE A 9 -4.97 -1.18 -28.84
C ILE A 9 -3.77 -1.74 -29.61
N PHE A 10 -3.73 -3.06 -29.80
CA PHE A 10 -2.90 -3.71 -30.81
C PHE A 10 -3.82 -4.16 -31.95
N ALA A 11 -3.66 -3.58 -33.13
CA ALA A 11 -4.47 -3.89 -34.31
C ALA A 11 -3.72 -4.82 -35.27
N ASP A 12 -4.46 -5.45 -36.17
CA ASP A 12 -3.93 -6.24 -37.28
C ASP A 12 -3.01 -7.41 -36.88
N LEU A 13 -3.29 -8.02 -35.73
CA LEU A 13 -2.61 -9.23 -35.28
C LEU A 13 -3.13 -10.46 -36.02
N ALA A 14 -2.22 -11.34 -36.46
CA ALA A 14 -2.59 -12.60 -37.10
C ALA A 14 -3.30 -13.53 -36.11
N ALA A 15 -4.46 -14.09 -36.46
CA ALA A 15 -5.16 -15.01 -35.55
C ALA A 15 -4.57 -16.44 -35.54
N TYR A 16 -3.88 -16.83 -36.61
CA TYR A 16 -3.37 -18.18 -36.82
C TYR A 16 -1.95 -18.15 -37.38
N ASP A 17 -1.15 -19.16 -37.05
CA ASP A 17 0.14 -19.40 -37.68
C ASP A 17 0.00 -19.99 -39.09
N ALA A 18 1.14 -20.22 -39.75
CA ALA A 18 1.19 -20.77 -41.12
C ALA A 18 0.59 -22.19 -41.23
N GLU A 19 0.42 -22.89 -40.12
CA GLU A 19 -0.11 -24.25 -40.05
C GLU A 19 -1.60 -24.26 -39.64
N GLY A 20 -2.19 -23.09 -39.40
CA GLY A 20 -3.60 -22.93 -39.04
C GLY A 20 -3.88 -23.06 -37.54
N LYS A 21 -2.86 -23.07 -36.68
CA LYS A 21 -3.03 -23.10 -35.21
C LYS A 21 -3.23 -21.69 -34.67
N ALA A 22 -4.21 -21.53 -33.77
CA ALA A 22 -4.54 -20.22 -33.20
C ALA A 22 -3.41 -19.70 -32.28
N TYR A 23 -3.13 -18.40 -32.37
CA TYR A 23 -2.26 -17.72 -31.42
C TYR A 23 -3.00 -17.37 -30.13
N GLU A 24 -2.31 -17.49 -29.01
CA GLU A 24 -2.75 -16.96 -27.72
C GLU A 24 -2.03 -15.64 -27.46
N TYR A 25 -2.81 -14.57 -27.30
CA TYR A 25 -2.29 -13.24 -26.99
C TYR A 25 -2.48 -12.92 -25.52
N THR A 26 -1.41 -12.45 -24.88
CA THR A 26 -1.40 -12.00 -23.48
C THR A 26 -0.68 -10.66 -23.39
N VAL A 27 -0.92 -9.93 -22.31
CA VAL A 27 -0.24 -8.66 -22.04
C VAL A 27 0.51 -8.73 -20.72
N LYS A 28 1.59 -7.96 -20.63
CA LYS A 28 2.37 -7.80 -19.42
C LYS A 28 2.86 -6.36 -19.36
N GLU A 29 2.78 -5.77 -18.18
CA GLU A 29 3.37 -4.46 -17.93
C GLU A 29 4.83 -4.59 -17.48
N GLN A 30 5.65 -3.61 -17.84
CA GLN A 30 6.96 -3.48 -17.22
C GLN A 30 6.80 -3.02 -15.76
N ALA A 31 7.71 -3.43 -14.88
CA ALA A 31 7.63 -3.05 -13.48
C ALA A 31 7.68 -1.52 -13.32
N VAL A 32 6.70 -0.97 -12.61
CA VAL A 32 6.65 0.44 -12.26
C VAL A 32 7.05 0.57 -10.78
N PRO A 33 8.14 1.29 -10.44
CA PRO A 33 8.55 1.46 -9.06
C PRO A 33 7.43 2.02 -8.19
N GLY A 34 7.17 1.35 -7.05
CA GLY A 34 6.10 1.73 -6.13
C GLY A 34 4.71 1.29 -6.57
N TYR A 35 4.59 0.38 -7.55
CA TYR A 35 3.32 -0.25 -7.92
C TYR A 35 3.47 -1.77 -8.05
N GLU A 36 2.44 -2.48 -7.63
CA GLU A 36 2.20 -3.88 -7.93
C GLU A 36 1.16 -3.97 -9.05
N SER A 37 1.48 -4.72 -10.11
CA SER A 37 0.66 -4.82 -11.31
C SER A 37 -0.03 -6.17 -11.39
N LYS A 38 -1.33 -6.18 -11.69
CA LYS A 38 -2.16 -7.38 -11.88
C LYS A 38 -2.85 -7.33 -13.23
N VAL A 39 -2.70 -8.40 -14.02
CA VAL A 39 -3.34 -8.55 -15.34
C VAL A 39 -4.57 -9.45 -15.22
N SER A 40 -5.71 -8.99 -15.73
CA SER A 40 -6.94 -9.78 -15.87
C SER A 40 -7.42 -9.72 -17.32
N GLY A 41 -7.16 -10.79 -18.08
CA GLY A 41 -7.33 -10.77 -19.54
C GLY A 41 -6.37 -9.76 -20.18
N THR A 42 -6.93 -8.65 -20.66
CA THR A 42 -6.17 -7.50 -21.21
C THR A 42 -6.21 -6.28 -20.31
N ASP A 43 -6.96 -6.31 -19.21
CA ASP A 43 -6.98 -5.18 -18.28
C ASP A 43 -5.79 -5.27 -17.34
N ILE A 44 -5.09 -4.14 -17.16
CA ILE A 44 -3.93 -4.02 -16.28
C ILE A 44 -4.32 -3.09 -15.14
N THR A 45 -4.27 -3.60 -13.92
CA THR A 45 -4.53 -2.83 -12.69
C THR A 45 -3.22 -2.64 -11.95
N ASN A 46 -2.87 -1.37 -11.69
CA ASN A 46 -1.73 -1.01 -10.87
C ASN A 46 -2.18 -0.57 -9.47
N THR A 47 -1.76 -1.30 -8.45
CA THR A 47 -1.94 -0.94 -7.04
C THR A 47 -0.69 -0.25 -6.54
N LYS A 48 -0.80 0.97 -6.05
CA LYS A 48 0.36 1.69 -5.51
C LYS A 48 0.83 1.01 -4.23
N VAL A 49 2.04 0.44 -4.27
CA VAL A 49 2.70 -0.17 -3.12
C VAL A 49 3.74 0.80 -2.58
N GLY A 50 3.54 1.22 -1.35
CA GLY A 50 4.47 2.06 -0.63
C GLY A 50 4.32 1.76 0.84
N GLU A 51 5.41 1.30 1.45
CA GLU A 51 5.49 1.21 2.90
C GLU A 51 5.80 2.61 3.44
N THR A 52 4.96 3.09 4.34
CA THR A 52 5.30 4.25 5.16
C THR A 52 5.55 3.83 6.61
N LYS A 53 6.18 4.72 7.36
CA LYS A 53 6.51 4.56 8.78
C LYS A 53 5.90 5.74 9.53
N VAL A 54 5.26 5.44 10.65
CA VAL A 54 4.79 6.46 11.62
C VAL A 54 5.51 6.23 12.93
N GLU A 55 6.26 7.23 13.39
CA GLU A 55 6.94 7.19 14.68
C GLU A 55 6.55 8.37 15.55
N GLY A 56 6.61 8.14 16.86
CA GLY A 56 6.33 9.17 17.84
C GLY A 56 6.92 8.85 19.21
N THR A 57 6.80 9.82 20.10
CA THR A 57 7.24 9.71 21.49
C THR A 57 6.17 10.30 22.38
N LYS A 58 5.77 9.57 23.42
CA LYS A 58 4.94 10.12 24.49
C LYS A 58 5.84 10.88 25.46
N THR A 59 5.56 12.17 25.64
CA THR A 59 6.16 13.01 26.68
C THR A 59 5.16 13.23 27.81
N TRP A 60 5.62 13.07 29.05
CA TRP A 60 4.88 13.40 30.25
C TRP A 60 5.30 14.80 30.74
N LYS A 61 4.32 15.68 30.97
CA LYS A 61 4.51 17.02 31.56
C LYS A 61 3.71 17.11 32.85
N ASP A 62 4.21 16.42 33.87
CA ASP A 62 3.52 16.13 35.13
C ASP A 62 4.49 16.29 36.33
N ASP A 63 5.55 17.08 36.17
CA ASP A 63 6.57 17.31 37.19
C ASP A 63 7.20 16.05 37.80
N ASN A 64 7.36 15.00 36.98
CA ASN A 64 7.91 13.69 37.41
C ASN A 64 7.07 12.98 38.47
N ALA A 65 5.74 13.06 38.32
CA ALA A 65 4.79 12.27 39.09
C ALA A 65 5.16 10.78 39.16
N THR A 66 4.94 10.16 40.33
CA THR A 66 5.31 8.76 40.62
C THR A 66 4.18 7.77 40.38
N ASP A 67 2.96 8.25 40.13
CA ASP A 67 1.73 7.47 39.93
C ASP A 67 1.38 7.27 38.44
N ARG A 68 2.36 7.43 37.55
CA ARG A 68 2.19 7.17 36.12
C ARG A 68 1.75 5.73 35.86
N PRO A 69 0.87 5.49 34.87
CA PRO A 69 0.57 4.13 34.45
C PRO A 69 1.84 3.46 33.90
N SER A 70 1.94 2.15 34.07
CA SER A 70 3.07 1.36 33.54
C SER A 70 3.12 1.32 32.01
N SER A 71 1.97 1.50 31.36
CA SER A 71 1.84 1.52 29.90
C SER A 71 0.72 2.43 29.40
N ILE A 72 0.77 2.76 28.12
CA ILE A 72 -0.34 3.35 27.36
C ILE A 72 -0.59 2.54 26.09
N LYS A 73 -1.76 2.71 25.48
CA LYS A 73 -2.02 2.27 24.11
C LYS A 73 -2.04 3.45 23.16
N VAL A 74 -1.40 3.29 22.02
CA VAL A 74 -1.39 4.26 20.91
C VAL A 74 -2.01 3.58 19.71
N ASP A 75 -3.12 4.13 19.22
CA ASP A 75 -3.78 3.66 18.01
C ASP A 75 -3.22 4.42 16.79
N LEU A 76 -2.91 3.67 15.74
CA LEU A 76 -2.67 4.21 14.42
C LEU A 76 -4.00 4.27 13.67
N LEU A 77 -4.37 5.45 13.17
CA LEU A 77 -5.57 5.65 12.40
C LEU A 77 -5.24 5.91 10.93
N GLN A 78 -5.92 5.21 10.03
CA GLN A 78 -5.95 5.47 8.60
C GLN A 78 -7.37 5.90 8.24
N ASN A 79 -7.51 7.11 7.70
CA ASN A 79 -8.81 7.70 7.35
C ASN A 79 -9.85 7.66 8.51
N GLY A 80 -9.37 7.90 9.74
CA GLY A 80 -10.19 7.91 10.95
C GLY A 80 -10.53 6.53 11.52
N LYS A 81 -10.11 5.43 10.87
CA LYS A 81 -10.29 4.06 11.35
C LYS A 81 -9.01 3.54 12.00
N VAL A 82 -9.12 2.91 13.16
CA VAL A 82 -7.98 2.22 13.80
C VAL A 82 -7.54 1.04 12.91
N VAL A 83 -6.27 1.04 12.53
CA VAL A 83 -5.66 -0.01 11.70
C VAL A 83 -4.56 -0.79 12.43
N ASP A 84 -4.00 -0.22 13.50
CA ASP A 84 -3.06 -0.92 14.40
C ASP A 84 -3.07 -0.26 15.79
N THR A 85 -2.63 -0.99 16.81
CA THR A 85 -2.52 -0.52 18.20
C THR A 85 -1.20 -1.00 18.80
N LYS A 86 -0.44 -0.09 19.42
CA LYS A 86 0.78 -0.44 20.17
C LYS A 86 0.67 -0.11 21.64
N GLU A 87 1.13 -1.05 22.46
CA GLU A 87 1.44 -0.79 23.85
C GLU A 87 2.81 -0.12 23.96
N VAL A 88 2.88 0.96 24.73
CA VAL A 88 4.07 1.80 24.90
C VAL A 88 4.35 1.94 26.38
N THR A 89 5.60 1.68 26.78
CA THR A 89 5.99 1.62 28.19
C THR A 89 7.22 2.49 28.46
N ALA A 90 7.60 2.59 29.73
CA ALA A 90 8.88 3.21 30.10
C ALA A 90 10.09 2.44 29.51
N GLU A 91 10.01 1.13 29.36
CA GLU A 91 11.08 0.28 28.80
C GLU A 91 11.37 0.61 27.34
N THR A 92 10.35 1.00 26.57
CA THR A 92 10.53 1.47 25.18
C THR A 92 10.92 2.95 25.09
N ASN A 93 11.29 3.56 26.22
CA ASN A 93 11.51 5.00 26.35
C ASN A 93 10.31 5.84 25.89
N TRP A 94 9.10 5.32 26.06
CA TRP A 94 7.86 5.94 25.59
C TRP A 94 7.81 6.20 24.07
N LYS A 95 8.66 5.51 23.29
CA LYS A 95 8.69 5.60 21.83
C LYS A 95 7.86 4.50 21.20
N TYR A 96 7.31 4.81 20.03
CA TYR A 96 6.59 3.84 19.21
C TYR A 96 6.89 4.08 17.74
N THR A 97 6.87 2.98 16.99
CA THR A 97 7.02 2.98 15.54
C THR A 97 6.03 1.99 14.96
N PHE A 98 5.24 2.43 13.98
CA PHE A 98 4.46 1.59 13.08
C PHE A 98 5.21 1.51 11.76
N GLU A 99 5.47 0.31 11.26
CA GLU A 99 6.24 0.05 10.04
C GLU A 99 5.37 -0.68 9.02
N LYS A 100 5.81 -0.69 7.76
CA LYS A 100 5.17 -1.44 6.66
C LYS A 100 3.70 -1.10 6.46
N LEU A 101 3.34 0.15 6.71
CA LEU A 101 1.97 0.62 6.53
C LEU A 101 1.69 0.76 5.04
N GLN A 102 0.67 0.06 4.56
CA GLN A 102 0.16 0.26 3.21
C GLN A 102 -0.34 1.69 3.07
N ALA A 103 0.30 2.48 2.20
CA ALA A 103 -0.03 3.89 2.04
C ALA A 103 -1.39 4.15 1.36
N TYR A 104 -2.07 3.11 0.88
CA TYR A 104 -3.32 3.22 0.11
C TYR A 104 -4.35 2.17 0.52
N ASP A 105 -5.60 2.60 0.59
CA ASP A 105 -6.76 1.71 0.77
C ASP A 105 -7.15 1.12 -0.59
N GLU A 106 -7.55 -0.16 -0.62
CA GLU A 106 -8.26 -0.78 -1.76
C GLU A 106 -9.64 -0.13 -1.87
N ASN A 107 -9.73 1.02 -2.56
CA ASN A 107 -11.01 1.65 -2.93
C ASN A 107 -11.54 1.07 -4.24
#